data_AF-A0A5N4ADX1-F1
#
_entry.id   AF-A0A5N4ADX1-F1
#
_cell.length_a   1.000
_cell.length_b   1.000
_cell.length_c   1.000
_cell.angle_alpha   90.00
_cell.angle_beta   90.00
_cell.angle_gamma   90.00
#
_symmetry.space_group_name_H-M   'P 1'
#
loop_
_entity.id
_entity.type
_entity.pdbx_description
1 polymer ?
#
loop_
_entity_poly.entity_id
_entity_poly.type
_entity_poly.pdbx_seq_one_letter_code
_entity_poly.pdbx_strand_id
1 'polypeptide(L)'
;MYERVQGITSKIEINFRNTSIVIIREGAFLDLPQLYLYKNQLENYDQFWFYKTPVLQSINLGQNRLRKIRGGAFINLPSIEYLWLYDNEIEFVDKDAFKGLTNLSILQLSGNKLKCFDFNFYASSKLVAVSVNNNNITYISYETLDVIRRKLKILEVEDNPLQCACLDKRKCPKLGAAVCTFPKTKPSQCLERSDDDFQEGFWVSFARDEENLLKIEEFVN
;
A
#
# COMPACT_ATOMS: atom_id res chain seq x y z
N MET A 1 4.26 46.03 -8.12
CA MET A 1 4.69 45.04 -7.11
C MET A 1 3.44 44.29 -6.69
N TYR A 2 3.23 43.08 -7.20
CA TYR A 2 2.17 42.22 -6.68
C TYR A 2 2.77 41.46 -5.52
N GLU A 3 2.29 41.75 -4.32
CA GLU A 3 2.66 41.04 -3.11
C GLU A 3 2.40 39.56 -3.33
N ARG A 4 3.48 38.77 -3.35
CA ARG A 4 3.39 37.33 -3.20
C ARG A 4 2.79 37.10 -1.82
N VAL A 5 1.61 36.48 -1.77
CA VAL A 5 1.12 35.85 -0.54
C VAL A 5 2.01 34.65 -0.26
N GLN A 6 3.18 34.90 0.34
CA GLN A 6 3.97 33.89 1.01
C GLN A 6 3.33 33.65 2.38
N GLY A 7 3.00 32.40 2.70
CA GLY A 7 2.46 32.04 4.02
C GLY A 7 1.14 31.28 4.02
N ILE A 8 0.65 30.76 2.90
CA ILE A 8 -0.43 29.75 2.92
C ILE A 8 0.19 28.37 3.20
N THR A 9 0.65 28.18 4.43
CA THR A 9 1.01 26.87 5.02
C THR A 9 -0.22 26.10 5.52
N SER A 10 -1.44 26.58 5.24
CA SER A 10 -2.63 25.80 5.50
C SER A 10 -2.70 24.68 4.46
N LYS A 11 -2.48 23.44 4.89
CA LYS A 11 -2.78 22.20 4.17
C LYS A 11 -4.11 22.34 3.43
N ILE A 12 -4.07 22.65 2.13
CA ILE A 12 -5.29 22.66 1.31
C ILE A 12 -5.65 21.19 1.08
N GLU A 13 -6.64 20.73 1.83
CA GLU A 13 -7.30 19.46 1.59
C GLU A 13 -8.43 19.67 0.58
N ILE A 14 -8.47 18.85 -0.47
CA ILE A 14 -9.63 18.74 -1.34
C ILE A 14 -10.29 17.39 -1.14
N ASN A 15 -11.58 17.40 -0.82
CA ASN A 15 -12.35 16.21 -0.51
C ASN A 15 -13.55 16.06 -1.45
N PHE A 16 -13.51 15.03 -2.28
CA PHE A 16 -14.57 14.65 -3.22
C PHE A 16 -15.26 13.35 -2.79
N ARG A 17 -15.33 13.05 -1.48
CA ARG A 17 -15.98 11.84 -0.96
C ARG A 17 -17.40 11.71 -1.48
N ASN A 18 -17.74 10.52 -2.00
CA ASN A 18 -19.12 10.17 -2.32
C ASN A 18 -19.78 11.16 -3.31
N THR A 19 -19.02 11.60 -4.30
CA THR A 19 -19.49 12.52 -5.35
C THR A 19 -19.84 11.80 -6.65
N SER A 20 -19.82 10.46 -6.64
CA SER A 20 -20.07 9.61 -7.82
C SER A 20 -19.16 9.91 -9.01
N ILE A 21 -17.92 10.34 -8.75
CA ILE A 21 -16.95 10.60 -9.82
C ILE A 21 -16.60 9.29 -10.52
N VAL A 22 -16.73 9.30 -11.85
CA VAL A 22 -16.33 8.20 -12.74
C VAL A 22 -15.09 8.56 -13.56
N ILE A 23 -14.92 9.84 -13.91
CA ILE A 23 -13.86 10.31 -14.83
C ILE A 23 -13.13 11.49 -14.19
N ILE A 24 -11.80 11.42 -14.19
CA ILE A 24 -10.90 12.54 -13.90
C ILE A 24 -10.13 12.84 -15.18
N ARG A 25 -10.08 14.12 -15.57
CA ARG A 25 -9.31 14.57 -16.74
C ARG A 25 -7.84 14.71 -16.40
N GLU A 26 -7.00 14.60 -17.43
CA GLU A 26 -5.57 14.88 -17.33
C GLU A 26 -5.32 16.27 -16.71
N GLY A 27 -4.48 16.31 -15.67
CA GLY A 27 -4.08 17.56 -15.02
C GLY A 27 -5.22 18.28 -14.31
N ALA A 28 -6.25 17.57 -13.87
CA ALA A 28 -7.40 18.13 -13.15
C ALA A 28 -7.02 18.84 -11.84
N PHE A 29 -5.87 18.50 -11.25
CA PHE A 29 -5.38 19.02 -9.98
C PHE A 29 -4.04 19.75 -10.15
N LEU A 30 -3.80 20.78 -9.34
CA LEU A 30 -2.57 21.60 -9.38
C LEU A 30 -2.11 21.90 -7.94
N ASP A 31 -0.84 21.60 -7.65
CA ASP A 31 -0.13 21.98 -6.41
C ASP A 31 -0.88 21.71 -5.10
N LEU A 32 -1.58 20.56 -5.03
CA LEU A 32 -2.29 20.13 -3.83
C LEU A 32 -1.41 19.29 -2.90
N PRO A 33 -1.44 19.52 -1.58
CA PRO A 33 -0.75 18.66 -0.62
C PRO A 33 -1.59 17.41 -0.24
N GLN A 34 -2.93 17.48 -0.30
CA GLN A 34 -3.80 16.35 0.08
C GLN A 34 -5.03 16.26 -0.81
N LEU A 35 -5.42 15.03 -1.16
CA LEU A 35 -6.58 14.77 -2.01
C LEU A 35 -7.33 13.50 -1.61
N TYR A 36 -8.63 13.63 -1.37
CA TYR A 36 -9.51 12.55 -0.98
C TYR A 36 -10.57 12.31 -2.07
N LEU A 37 -10.48 11.16 -2.74
CA LEU A 37 -11.35 10.69 -3.82
C LEU A 37 -12.08 9.39 -3.44
N TYR A 38 -12.12 9.06 -2.16
CA TYR A 38 -12.70 7.82 -1.65
C TYR A 38 -14.23 7.76 -1.77
N LYS A 39 -14.79 6.55 -1.82
CA LYS A 39 -16.23 6.30 -2.07
C LYS A 39 -16.70 6.89 -3.40
N ASN A 40 -15.96 6.66 -4.49
CA ASN A 40 -16.36 7.07 -5.85
C ASN A 40 -16.43 5.84 -6.78
N GLN A 41 -16.42 6.05 -8.10
CA GLN A 41 -16.61 4.99 -9.10
C GLN A 41 -15.43 4.93 -10.09
N LEU A 42 -14.22 5.28 -9.64
CA LEU A 42 -13.01 5.25 -10.46
C LEU A 42 -12.60 3.80 -10.75
N GLU A 43 -12.36 3.46 -12.01
CA GLU A 43 -12.04 2.07 -12.42
C GLU A 43 -10.59 1.85 -12.85
N ASN A 44 -10.00 2.84 -13.51
CA ASN A 44 -8.68 2.74 -14.10
C ASN A 44 -7.83 3.89 -13.59
N TYR A 45 -6.89 3.60 -12.69
CA TYR A 45 -5.92 4.60 -12.26
C TYR A 45 -5.15 5.12 -13.48
N ASP A 46 -5.02 6.44 -13.55
CA ASP A 46 -4.18 7.12 -14.52
C ASP A 46 -3.23 8.11 -13.82
N GLN A 47 -1.92 7.96 -14.07
CA GLN A 47 -0.89 8.83 -13.53
C GLN A 47 -1.04 10.28 -14.00
N PHE A 48 -1.70 10.50 -15.15
CA PHE A 48 -1.94 11.83 -15.72
C PHE A 48 -3.01 12.63 -14.94
N TRP A 49 -3.71 12.04 -13.98
CA TRP A 49 -4.53 12.81 -13.05
C TRP A 49 -3.69 13.75 -12.16
N PHE A 50 -2.47 13.32 -11.81
CA PHE A 50 -1.66 13.93 -10.74
C PHE A 50 -0.30 14.47 -11.20
N TYR A 51 0.00 14.51 -12.50
CA TYR A 51 1.32 14.97 -12.96
C TYR A 51 1.65 16.44 -12.61
N LYS A 52 0.63 17.25 -12.31
CA LYS A 52 0.72 18.65 -11.85
C LYS A 52 0.70 18.82 -10.34
N THR A 53 0.81 17.73 -9.57
CA THR A 53 0.80 17.76 -8.10
C THR A 53 2.01 17.01 -7.51
N PRO A 54 3.26 17.37 -7.85
CA PRO A 54 4.46 16.67 -7.34
C PRO A 54 4.65 16.83 -5.81
N VAL A 55 3.99 17.81 -5.21
CA VAL A 55 4.00 18.10 -3.76
C VAL A 55 2.90 17.36 -2.98
N LEU A 56 2.11 16.51 -3.66
CA LEU A 56 1.02 15.76 -3.03
C LEU A 56 1.59 14.76 -2.02
N GLN A 57 1.13 14.86 -0.78
CA GLN A 57 1.56 14.07 0.38
C GLN A 57 0.59 12.94 0.72
N SER A 58 -0.71 13.17 0.50
CA SER A 58 -1.76 12.22 0.87
C SER A 58 -2.75 12.03 -0.26
N ILE A 59 -2.98 10.76 -0.65
CA ILE A 59 -4.01 10.38 -1.62
C ILE A 59 -4.88 9.28 -1.03
N ASN A 60 -6.18 9.54 -0.93
CA ASN A 60 -7.16 8.51 -0.62
C ASN A 60 -8.03 8.17 -1.85
N LEU A 61 -7.82 6.97 -2.40
CA LEU A 61 -8.57 6.37 -3.50
C LEU A 61 -9.38 5.14 -3.04
N GLY A 62 -9.55 4.94 -1.73
CA GLY A 62 -10.27 3.80 -1.17
C GLY A 62 -11.75 3.76 -1.59
N GLN A 63 -12.38 2.59 -1.57
CA GLN A 63 -13.80 2.43 -1.90
C GLN A 63 -14.14 2.99 -3.29
N ASN A 64 -13.31 2.64 -4.27
CA ASN A 64 -13.55 2.86 -5.69
C ASN A 64 -13.68 1.49 -6.39
N ARG A 65 -13.49 1.43 -7.71
CA ARG A 65 -13.56 0.20 -8.52
C ARG A 65 -12.25 -0.07 -9.25
N LEU A 66 -11.13 0.39 -8.70
CA LEU A 66 -9.82 0.28 -9.34
C LEU A 66 -9.45 -1.20 -9.50
N ARG A 67 -9.03 -1.61 -10.71
CA ARG A 67 -8.72 -3.03 -11.01
C ARG A 67 -7.24 -3.35 -11.14
N LYS A 68 -6.43 -2.37 -11.60
CA LYS A 68 -5.02 -2.58 -11.92
C LYS A 68 -4.21 -1.34 -11.58
N ILE A 69 -3.01 -1.57 -11.03
CA ILE A 69 -1.99 -0.53 -10.83
C ILE A 69 -0.76 -0.93 -11.65
N ARG A 70 -0.39 -0.10 -12.63
CA ARG A 70 0.71 -0.38 -13.56
C ARG A 70 2.05 0.04 -12.99
N GLY A 71 3.14 -0.46 -13.59
CA GLY A 71 4.51 -0.08 -13.24
C GLY A 71 4.69 1.44 -13.37
N GLY A 72 5.29 2.07 -12.36
CA GLY A 72 5.48 3.52 -12.34
C GLY A 72 4.20 4.35 -12.22
N ALA A 73 3.05 3.77 -11.84
CA ALA A 73 1.79 4.49 -11.67
C ALA A 73 1.94 5.78 -10.85
N PHE A 74 2.77 5.77 -9.81
CA PHE A 74 2.98 6.92 -8.95
C PHE A 74 4.35 7.60 -9.14
N ILE A 75 4.98 7.45 -10.32
CA ILE A 75 6.36 7.93 -10.56
C ILE A 75 6.53 9.45 -10.40
N ASN A 76 5.47 10.21 -10.66
CA ASN A 76 5.47 11.68 -10.57
C ASN A 76 5.12 12.21 -9.16
N LEU A 77 5.00 11.31 -8.17
CA LEU A 77 4.49 11.65 -6.83
C LEU A 77 5.50 11.31 -5.72
N PRO A 78 6.72 11.89 -5.74
CA PRO A 78 7.79 11.54 -4.80
C PRO A 78 7.51 12.00 -3.35
N SER A 79 6.58 12.93 -3.16
CA SER A 79 6.23 13.52 -1.87
C SER A 79 5.16 12.74 -1.11
N ILE A 80 4.56 11.70 -1.72
CA ILE A 80 3.49 10.92 -1.08
C ILE A 80 4.04 10.20 0.14
N GLU A 81 3.38 10.43 1.27
CA GLU A 81 3.60 9.80 2.57
C GLU A 81 2.49 8.78 2.86
N TYR A 82 1.26 9.06 2.41
CA TYR A 82 0.08 8.25 2.69
C TYR A 82 -0.68 7.90 1.42
N LEU A 83 -0.80 6.60 1.13
CA LEU A 83 -1.52 6.09 -0.02
C LEU A 83 -2.57 5.06 0.42
N TRP A 84 -3.84 5.43 0.23
CA TRP A 84 -4.98 4.55 0.52
C TRP A 84 -5.64 4.07 -0.75
N LEU A 85 -5.68 2.74 -0.93
CA LEU A 85 -6.27 2.01 -2.05
C LEU A 85 -7.20 0.89 -1.56
N TYR A 86 -7.62 0.93 -0.29
CA TYR A 86 -8.45 -0.10 0.34
C TYR A 86 -9.81 -0.24 -0.32
N ASP A 87 -10.46 -1.39 -0.15
CA ASP A 87 -11.81 -1.68 -0.64
C ASP A 87 -12.01 -1.31 -2.12
N ASN A 88 -11.08 -1.74 -2.98
CA ASN A 88 -11.19 -1.61 -4.43
C ASN A 88 -11.36 -3.01 -5.05
N GLU A 89 -11.22 -3.12 -6.37
CA GLU A 89 -11.23 -4.40 -7.09
C GLU A 89 -9.83 -4.76 -7.62
N ILE A 90 -8.76 -4.33 -6.94
CA ILE A 90 -7.41 -4.43 -7.49
C ILE A 90 -6.97 -5.89 -7.52
N GLU A 91 -6.81 -6.43 -8.72
CA GLU A 91 -6.38 -7.82 -8.96
C GLU A 91 -4.89 -7.90 -9.32
N PHE A 92 -4.34 -6.83 -9.88
CA PHE A 92 -2.96 -6.78 -10.35
C PHE A 92 -2.29 -5.46 -9.96
N VAL A 93 -1.15 -5.59 -9.29
CA VAL A 93 -0.22 -4.49 -9.02
C VAL A 93 1.12 -4.92 -9.58
N ASP A 94 1.66 -4.11 -10.47
CA ASP A 94 2.99 -4.34 -11.03
C ASP A 94 4.07 -4.23 -9.95
N LYS A 95 5.13 -5.02 -10.07
CA LYS A 95 6.25 -5.05 -9.11
C LYS A 95 6.86 -3.65 -8.88
N ASP A 96 6.94 -2.83 -9.92
CA ASP A 96 7.51 -1.48 -9.87
C ASP A 96 6.44 -0.36 -9.76
N ALA A 97 5.19 -0.69 -9.42
CA ALA A 97 4.11 0.28 -9.27
C ALA A 97 4.43 1.43 -8.28
N PHE A 98 5.12 1.09 -7.18
CA PHE A 98 5.43 2.02 -6.08
C PHE A 98 6.85 2.58 -6.10
N LYS A 99 7.65 2.28 -7.14
CA LYS A 99 9.08 2.65 -7.21
C LYS A 99 9.35 4.16 -7.09
N GLY A 100 8.40 5.01 -7.49
CA GLY A 100 8.51 6.46 -7.39
C GLY A 100 8.18 7.06 -6.02
N LEU A 101 7.62 6.27 -5.10
CA LEU A 101 7.11 6.74 -3.83
C LEU A 101 8.21 6.78 -2.76
N THR A 102 9.16 7.72 -2.92
CA THR A 102 10.36 7.81 -2.08
C THR A 102 10.09 8.19 -0.63
N ASN A 103 9.01 8.93 -0.37
CA ASN A 103 8.60 9.37 0.97
C ASN A 103 7.47 8.53 1.58
N LEU A 104 7.06 7.44 0.93
CA LEU A 104 5.91 6.65 1.41
C LEU A 104 6.17 6.11 2.81
N SER A 105 5.23 6.38 3.71
CA SER A 105 5.21 5.90 5.09
C SER A 105 4.16 4.80 5.26
N ILE A 106 2.96 5.00 4.70
CA ILE A 106 1.81 4.10 4.89
C ILE A 106 1.19 3.72 3.55
N LEU A 107 1.00 2.42 3.35
CA LEU A 107 0.28 1.86 2.21
C LEU A 107 -0.88 0.98 2.68
N GLN A 108 -2.08 1.30 2.25
CA GLN A 108 -3.30 0.56 2.57
C GLN A 108 -3.90 -0.06 1.30
N LEU A 109 -3.87 -1.38 1.22
CA LEU A 109 -4.34 -2.20 0.10
C LEU A 109 -5.37 -3.26 0.53
N SER A 110 -5.85 -3.18 1.76
CA SER A 110 -6.81 -4.14 2.33
C SER A 110 -8.14 -4.16 1.58
N GLY A 111 -8.83 -5.29 1.57
CA GLY A 111 -10.14 -5.41 0.89
C GLY A 111 -10.04 -5.35 -0.64
N ASN A 112 -8.98 -5.93 -1.21
CA ASN A 112 -8.79 -6.01 -2.66
C ASN A 112 -8.79 -7.49 -3.12
N LYS A 113 -8.32 -7.75 -4.35
CA LYS A 113 -8.30 -9.09 -4.97
C LYS A 113 -6.87 -9.53 -5.34
N LEU A 114 -5.87 -9.02 -4.62
CA LEU A 114 -4.45 -9.29 -4.90
C LEU A 114 -4.16 -10.78 -4.73
N LYS A 115 -3.37 -11.36 -5.65
CA LYS A 115 -3.01 -12.79 -5.63
C LYS A 115 -1.63 -13.09 -5.02
N CYS A 116 -0.77 -12.08 -4.97
CA CYS A 116 0.57 -12.15 -4.42
C CYS A 116 1.00 -10.80 -3.86
N PHE A 117 1.97 -10.82 -2.94
CA PHE A 117 2.65 -9.63 -2.45
C PHE A 117 4.09 -9.65 -2.98
N ASP A 118 4.29 -9.04 -4.15
CA ASP A 118 5.58 -8.90 -4.82
C ASP A 118 5.78 -7.45 -5.28
N PHE A 119 6.08 -6.56 -4.34
CA PHE A 119 6.27 -5.13 -4.58
C PHE A 119 7.71 -4.70 -4.30
N ASN A 120 8.20 -3.79 -5.13
CA ASN A 120 9.49 -3.17 -4.98
C ASN A 120 9.39 -1.92 -4.07
N PHE A 121 9.90 -2.04 -2.84
CA PHE A 121 9.98 -0.93 -1.87
C PHE A 121 11.40 -0.44 -1.61
N TYR A 122 12.36 -0.70 -2.50
CA TYR A 122 13.76 -0.25 -2.29
C TYR A 122 13.85 1.27 -2.14
N ALA A 123 13.06 2.01 -2.94
CA ALA A 123 13.06 3.48 -2.96
C ALA A 123 12.30 4.12 -1.78
N SER A 124 11.32 3.43 -1.20
CA SER A 124 10.47 3.94 -0.11
C SER A 124 11.22 3.83 1.22
N SER A 125 12.06 4.81 1.54
CA SER A 125 12.95 4.78 2.70
C SER A 125 12.22 4.95 4.03
N LYS A 126 11.06 5.62 4.03
CA LYS A 126 10.23 5.94 5.21
C LYS A 126 9.12 4.93 5.49
N LEU A 127 9.01 3.87 4.67
CA LEU A 127 7.88 2.95 4.75
C LEU A 127 7.87 2.21 6.08
N VAL A 128 6.77 2.34 6.82
CA VAL A 128 6.65 1.83 8.19
C VAL A 128 5.43 0.93 8.38
N ALA A 129 4.37 1.12 7.58
CA ALA A 129 3.15 0.34 7.67
C ALA A 129 2.63 -0.08 6.30
N VAL A 130 2.33 -1.37 6.15
CA VAL A 130 1.61 -1.91 4.99
C VAL A 130 0.49 -2.81 5.48
N SER A 131 -0.71 -2.60 4.95
CA SER A 131 -1.86 -3.48 5.18
C SER A 131 -2.36 -4.03 3.86
N VAL A 132 -2.45 -5.35 3.76
CA VAL A 132 -3.00 -6.11 2.63
C VAL A 132 -4.02 -7.14 3.11
N ASN A 133 -4.65 -6.89 4.26
CA ASN A 133 -5.68 -7.77 4.82
C ASN A 133 -6.81 -8.01 3.82
N ASN A 134 -7.54 -9.12 3.97
CA ASN A 134 -8.73 -9.38 3.16
C ASN A 134 -8.44 -9.29 1.66
N ASN A 135 -7.45 -10.06 1.22
CA ASN A 135 -7.08 -10.20 -0.19
C ASN A 135 -7.04 -11.71 -0.54
N ASN A 136 -6.56 -12.06 -1.73
CA ASN A 136 -6.40 -13.45 -2.17
C ASN A 136 -4.90 -13.83 -2.29
N ILE A 137 -4.05 -13.24 -1.44
CA ILE A 137 -2.60 -13.39 -1.50
C ILE A 137 -2.23 -14.80 -1.09
N THR A 138 -1.52 -15.48 -1.99
CA THR A 138 -1.05 -16.86 -1.78
C THR A 138 0.42 -16.91 -1.38
N TYR A 139 1.21 -15.86 -1.64
CA TYR A 139 2.60 -15.79 -1.21
C TYR A 139 3.10 -14.35 -1.14
N ILE A 140 4.17 -14.17 -0.36
CA ILE A 140 5.03 -12.98 -0.39
C ILE A 140 6.34 -13.37 -1.08
N SER A 141 6.83 -12.57 -2.02
CA SER A 141 8.10 -12.84 -2.70
C SER A 141 9.28 -12.69 -1.74
N TYR A 142 10.35 -13.46 -2.00
CA TYR A 142 11.57 -13.36 -1.18
C TYR A 142 12.18 -11.95 -1.21
N GLU A 143 12.19 -11.32 -2.38
CA GLU A 143 12.74 -9.98 -2.58
C GLU A 143 11.95 -8.92 -1.80
N THR A 144 10.62 -8.98 -1.86
CA THR A 144 9.77 -8.07 -1.08
C THR A 144 9.95 -8.33 0.41
N LEU A 145 9.95 -9.59 0.84
CA LEU A 145 10.13 -9.93 2.26
C LEU A 145 11.46 -9.44 2.83
N ASP A 146 12.57 -9.61 2.09
CA ASP A 146 13.89 -9.19 2.53
C ASP A 146 13.98 -7.67 2.75
N VAL A 147 13.23 -6.90 1.95
CA VAL A 147 13.14 -5.45 2.07
C VAL A 147 12.24 -5.03 3.23
N ILE A 148 11.03 -5.59 3.34
CA ILE A 148 10.04 -5.12 4.32
C ILE A 148 10.39 -5.52 5.76
N ARG A 149 11.04 -6.67 5.97
CA ARG A 149 11.41 -7.14 7.33
C ARG A 149 12.34 -6.19 8.10
N ARG A 150 13.08 -5.33 7.37
CA ARG A 150 14.00 -4.33 7.96
C ARG A 150 13.40 -2.93 8.06
N LYS A 151 12.26 -2.70 7.39
CA LYS A 151 11.68 -1.37 7.21
C LYS A 151 10.38 -1.20 8.00
N LEU A 152 9.49 -2.17 7.89
CA LEU A 152 8.16 -2.07 8.47
C LEU A 152 8.22 -2.22 9.99
N LYS A 153 7.32 -1.53 10.68
CA LYS A 153 6.89 -1.83 12.05
C LYS A 153 5.54 -2.52 12.09
N ILE A 154 4.73 -2.33 11.03
CA ILE A 154 3.37 -2.87 10.91
C ILE A 154 3.24 -3.54 9.55
N LEU A 155 2.92 -4.83 9.57
CA LEU A 155 2.56 -5.61 8.40
C LEU A 155 1.29 -6.39 8.71
N GLU A 156 0.21 -6.04 8.02
CA GLU A 156 -1.06 -6.75 8.16
C GLU A 156 -1.34 -7.56 6.90
N VAL A 157 -1.43 -8.88 7.07
CA VAL A 157 -1.62 -9.86 5.99
C VAL A 157 -2.74 -10.86 6.32
N GLU A 158 -3.56 -10.53 7.31
CA GLU A 158 -4.68 -11.35 7.77
C GLU A 158 -5.69 -11.59 6.65
N ASP A 159 -6.50 -12.64 6.79
CA ASP A 159 -7.56 -12.97 5.82
C ASP A 159 -7.05 -13.09 4.37
N ASN A 160 -5.91 -13.78 4.19
CA ASN A 160 -5.35 -14.16 2.90
C ASN A 160 -5.07 -15.68 2.85
N PRO A 161 -5.31 -16.37 1.72
CA PRO A 161 -5.07 -17.79 1.56
C PRO A 161 -3.58 -18.11 1.29
N LEU A 162 -2.69 -17.67 2.18
CA LEU A 162 -1.25 -17.87 2.04
C LEU A 162 -0.92 -19.36 1.96
N GLN A 163 -0.30 -19.77 0.86
CA GLN A 163 0.10 -21.14 0.63
C GLN A 163 1.41 -21.42 1.35
N CYS A 164 1.43 -22.52 2.10
CA CYS A 164 2.65 -22.99 2.73
C CYS A 164 3.31 -24.06 1.88
N ALA A 165 4.40 -23.73 1.19
CA ALA A 165 5.26 -24.71 0.54
C ALA A 165 6.59 -24.79 1.31
N CYS A 166 6.90 -25.96 1.86
CA CYS A 166 8.12 -26.22 2.62
C CYS A 166 9.38 -25.91 1.81
N LEU A 167 10.26 -25.06 2.37
CA LEU A 167 11.58 -24.74 1.82
C LEU A 167 12.60 -25.86 2.10
N ASP A 168 12.42 -27.06 1.54
CA ASP A 168 13.57 -27.95 1.35
C ASP A 168 14.38 -27.41 0.16
N LYS A 169 15.47 -26.70 0.46
CA LYS A 169 16.41 -26.12 -0.51
C LYS A 169 16.92 -27.13 -1.56
N ARG A 170 16.81 -28.44 -1.32
CA ARG A 170 17.30 -29.50 -2.21
C ARG A 170 16.26 -30.07 -3.17
N LYS A 171 14.96 -29.81 -2.99
CA LYS A 171 13.87 -30.48 -3.74
C LYS A 171 12.99 -29.56 -4.58
N CYS A 172 13.21 -28.25 -4.57
CA CYS A 172 12.38 -27.34 -5.35
C CYS A 172 12.85 -27.28 -6.83
N PRO A 173 12.02 -27.67 -7.81
CA PRO A 173 12.28 -27.37 -9.21
C PRO A 173 12.29 -25.85 -9.36
N LYS A 174 13.23 -25.31 -10.13
CA LYS A 174 13.43 -23.88 -10.37
C LYS A 174 12.13 -23.16 -10.77
N LEU A 175 11.38 -22.65 -9.81
CA LEU A 175 10.33 -21.64 -9.92
C LEU A 175 10.25 -20.89 -8.58
N GLY A 176 9.97 -19.59 -8.64
CA GLY A 176 10.26 -18.59 -7.62
C GLY A 176 9.89 -18.96 -6.17
N ALA A 177 10.76 -18.57 -5.25
CA ALA A 177 10.64 -18.82 -3.81
C ALA A 177 9.45 -18.04 -3.21
N ALA A 178 8.44 -18.79 -2.74
CA ALA A 178 7.33 -18.28 -1.95
C ALA A 178 7.63 -18.40 -0.45
N VAL A 179 7.24 -17.40 0.35
CA VAL A 179 7.36 -17.40 1.82
C VAL A 179 5.98 -17.45 2.50
N CYS A 180 5.88 -18.27 3.55
CA CYS A 180 4.67 -18.64 4.28
C CYS A 180 4.43 -17.77 5.54
N THR A 181 3.17 -17.56 5.94
CA THR A 181 2.79 -17.09 7.30
C THR A 181 1.51 -17.82 7.77
N PHE A 182 1.48 -18.36 8.99
CA PHE A 182 0.26 -18.70 9.76
C PHE A 182 0.56 -18.73 11.27
N PRO A 183 -0.41 -18.37 12.13
CA PRO A 183 -0.31 -18.51 13.59
C PRO A 183 -0.44 -19.97 14.08
N LYS A 184 0.12 -20.22 15.27
CA LYS A 184 0.62 -21.52 15.78
C LYS A 184 -0.44 -22.53 16.27
N THR A 185 -1.75 -22.32 16.07
CA THR A 185 -2.79 -23.10 16.78
C THR A 185 -3.41 -24.30 16.03
N LYS A 186 -3.12 -24.49 14.72
CA LYS A 186 -3.23 -25.74 13.88
C LYS A 186 -4.63 -26.32 13.54
N PRO A 187 -4.86 -26.96 12.36
CA PRO A 187 -4.23 -28.25 11.99
C PRO A 187 -4.01 -28.56 10.48
N SER A 188 -2.99 -27.99 9.82
CA SER A 188 -2.20 -28.69 8.77
C SER A 188 -0.91 -27.92 8.41
N GLN A 189 -0.18 -27.65 9.49
CA GLN A 189 1.26 -27.36 9.68
C GLN A 189 2.16 -27.01 8.47
N CYS A 190 2.79 -25.84 8.54
CA CYS A 190 4.16 -25.61 8.09
C CYS A 190 4.95 -24.84 9.16
N LEU A 191 6.15 -25.34 9.49
CA LEU A 191 7.25 -24.74 10.27
C LEU A 191 8.54 -25.32 9.64
N GLU A 192 9.68 -24.64 9.47
CA GLU A 192 10.16 -23.38 10.04
C GLU A 192 11.24 -22.79 9.11
N ARG A 193 11.25 -21.46 8.93
CA ARG A 193 12.50 -20.69 8.82
C ARG A 193 12.70 -20.11 10.21
N SER A 194 13.92 -20.17 10.75
CA SER A 194 14.29 -19.87 12.14
C SER A 194 14.09 -18.41 12.60
N ASP A 195 13.37 -17.59 11.83
CA ASP A 195 13.38 -16.15 12.02
C ASP A 195 11.98 -15.72 12.47
N ASP A 196 11.91 -15.15 13.66
CA ASP A 196 10.74 -14.87 14.50
C ASP A 196 9.74 -13.85 13.92
N ASP A 197 9.85 -13.53 12.63
CA ASP A 197 9.19 -12.43 11.93
C ASP A 197 7.65 -12.51 11.91
N PHE A 198 7.04 -13.64 12.30
CA PHE A 198 5.58 -13.82 12.38
C PHE A 198 5.12 -14.41 13.71
N GLN A 199 5.96 -14.31 14.74
CA GLN A 199 5.51 -14.60 16.10
C GLN A 199 4.54 -13.52 16.57
N GLU A 200 3.62 -13.92 17.46
CA GLU A 200 2.73 -13.00 18.15
C GLU A 200 3.56 -11.89 18.82
N GLY A 201 3.31 -10.63 18.47
CA GLY A 201 4.04 -9.48 19.00
C GLY A 201 5.21 -8.96 18.17
N PHE A 202 5.58 -9.60 17.05
CA PHE A 202 6.60 -9.06 16.14
C PHE A 202 6.07 -7.86 15.34
N TRP A 203 4.82 -7.96 14.87
CA TRP A 203 4.08 -6.87 14.23
C TRP A 203 2.99 -6.36 15.18
N VAL A 204 2.81 -5.03 15.26
CA VAL A 204 1.72 -4.42 16.03
C VAL A 204 0.44 -4.40 15.18
N SER A 205 -0.68 -4.88 15.70
CA SER A 205 -1.98 -4.89 15.01
C SER A 205 -2.61 -3.49 14.94
N PHE A 206 -3.26 -3.16 13.83
CA PHE A 206 -3.98 -1.90 13.65
C PHE A 206 -5.38 -1.89 14.30
N ALA A 207 -5.89 -0.71 14.67
CA ALA A 207 -7.24 -0.54 15.20
C ALA A 207 -8.27 -0.44 14.06
N ARG A 208 -9.40 -1.14 14.19
CA ARG A 208 -10.30 -1.56 13.10
C ARG A 208 -11.17 -0.49 12.43
N ASP A 209 -11.09 0.80 12.79
CA ASP A 209 -12.10 1.81 12.40
C ASP A 209 -11.53 3.17 11.92
N GLU A 210 -12.27 3.88 11.04
CA GLU A 210 -11.90 5.19 10.42
C GLU A 210 -11.48 6.28 11.44
N GLU A 211 -11.98 6.25 12.68
CA GLU A 211 -11.59 7.20 13.75
C GLU A 211 -10.16 6.99 14.29
N ASN A 212 -9.54 5.82 14.07
CA ASN A 212 -8.21 5.52 14.58
C ASN A 212 -7.08 5.75 13.55
N LEU A 213 -7.38 6.20 12.32
CA LEU A 213 -6.36 6.59 11.34
C LEU A 213 -5.59 7.85 11.74
N LEU A 214 -6.20 8.75 12.54
CA LEU A 214 -5.48 9.86 13.19
C LEU A 214 -4.46 9.36 14.24
N LYS A 215 -4.65 8.16 14.80
CA LYS A 215 -3.68 7.57 15.72
C LYS A 215 -2.45 6.99 15.02
N ILE A 216 -2.48 6.66 13.72
CA ILE A 216 -1.23 6.24 13.03
C ILE A 216 -0.22 7.38 12.98
N GLU A 217 -0.70 8.62 12.83
CA GLU A 217 0.16 9.81 12.88
C GLU A 217 0.92 9.92 14.21
N GLU A 218 0.36 9.37 15.30
CA GLU A 218 1.00 9.29 16.62
C GLU A 218 2.00 8.13 16.76
N PHE A 219 1.87 7.04 16.00
CA PHE A 219 2.81 5.90 16.02
C PHE A 219 4.02 6.05 15.08
N VAL A 220 3.96 7.02 14.15
CA VAL A 220 4.97 7.28 13.12
C VAL A 220 5.95 8.40 13.52
N ASN A 221 5.65 9.16 14.58
CA ASN A 221 6.55 10.17 15.17
C ASN A 221 7.27 9.65 16.42
#